data_AF-A0A519KLZ4-F1
#
_entry.id   AF-A0A519KLZ4-F1
#
_cell.length_a   1.000
_cell.length_b   1.000
_cell.length_c   1.000
_cell.angle_alpha   90.00
_cell.angle_beta   90.00
_cell.angle_gamma   90.00
#
_symmetry.space_group_name_H-M   'P 1'
#
loop_
_entity.id
_entity.type
_entity.pdbx_description
1 polymer ?
#
loop_
_entity_poly.entity_id
_entity_poly.type
_entity_poly.pdbx_seq_one_letter_code
_entity_poly.pdbx_strand_id
1 'polypeptide(L)' 'MNISYYDFKNLPNQSQCDIVLNEGHLMNETIKDELKFVLYEISSFSVEIVYNKNNRIAAMNVYQNKSAYAN' A
#
# COMPACT_ATOMS: atom_id res chain seq x y z
N MET A 1 12.70 1.00 6.53
CA MET A 1 12.46 2.41 6.87
C MET A 1 11.66 2.52 8.17
N ASN A 2 11.97 3.48 9.07
CA ASN A 2 11.15 3.77 10.26
C ASN A 2 10.38 5.08 10.02
N ILE A 3 9.17 4.97 9.47
CA ILE A 3 8.26 6.10 9.23
C ILE A 3 6.93 5.83 9.94
N SER A 4 6.34 6.86 10.53
CA SER A 4 5.02 6.75 11.15
C SER A 4 3.91 6.83 10.10
N TYR A 5 2.73 6.29 10.42
CA TYR A 5 1.55 6.40 9.56
C TYR A 5 1.20 7.86 9.20
N TYR A 6 1.32 8.77 10.15
CA TYR A 6 0.98 10.18 9.94
C TYR A 6 2.03 10.89 9.08
N ASP A 7 3.31 10.63 9.33
CA ASP A 7 4.39 11.20 8.50
C ASP A 7 4.25 10.70 7.06
N PHE A 8 3.98 9.41 6.87
CA PHE A 8 3.73 8.83 5.55
C PHE A 8 2.57 9.51 4.83
N LYS A 9 1.43 9.69 5.50
CA LYS A 9 0.25 10.36 4.91
C LYS A 9 0.47 11.82 4.55
N ASN A 10 1.42 12.49 5.21
CA ASN A 10 1.77 13.88 4.92
C ASN A 10 2.75 14.02 3.74
N LEU A 11 3.29 12.92 3.21
CA LEU A 11 4.16 12.95 2.04
C LEU A 11 3.36 13.22 0.75
N PRO A 12 3.99 13.80 -0.28
CA PRO A 12 3.41 13.84 -1.62
C PRO A 12 3.08 12.45 -2.15
N ASN A 13 2.02 12.33 -2.95
CA ASN A 13 1.57 11.04 -3.52
C ASN A 13 2.69 10.27 -4.23
N GLN A 14 3.54 10.97 -4.99
CA GLN A 14 4.67 10.33 -5.67
C GLN A 14 5.63 9.69 -4.68
N SER A 15 6.01 10.41 -3.62
CA SER A 15 6.89 9.88 -2.58
C SER A 15 6.25 8.72 -1.81
N GLN A 16 4.94 8.76 -1.57
CA GLN A 16 4.21 7.62 -0.99
C GLN A 16 4.32 6.38 -1.89
N CYS A 17 4.06 6.52 -3.19
CA CYS A 17 4.21 5.43 -4.16
C CYS A 17 5.64 4.88 -4.19
N ASP A 18 6.63 5.75 -4.28
CA ASP A 18 8.04 5.35 -4.36
C ASP A 18 8.47 4.56 -3.12
N ILE A 19 8.06 5.00 -1.92
CA ILE A 19 8.34 4.27 -0.67
C ILE A 19 7.65 2.91 -0.70
N VAL A 20 6.38 2.83 -1.07
CA VAL A 20 5.65 1.55 -1.07
C VAL A 20 6.27 0.56 -2.05
N LEU A 21 6.64 1.00 -3.25
CA LEU A 21 7.16 0.13 -4.30
C LEU A 21 8.60 -0.32 -4.08
N ASN A 22 9.44 0.51 -3.44
CA ASN A 22 10.85 0.21 -3.23
C ASN A 22 11.12 -0.40 -1.84
N GLU A 23 10.40 0.04 -0.81
CA GLU A 23 10.68 -0.29 0.59
C GLU A 23 9.59 -1.16 1.23
N GLY A 24 8.41 -1.27 0.60
CA GLY A 24 7.30 -2.04 1.12
C GLY A 24 7.55 -3.54 1.02
N HIS A 25 7.23 -4.27 2.08
CA HIS A 25 7.23 -5.72 2.06
C HIS A 25 5.92 -6.23 1.47
N LEU A 26 5.97 -6.93 0.35
CA LEU A 26 4.78 -7.51 -0.28
C LEU A 26 4.15 -8.57 0.65
N MET A 27 2.91 -8.34 1.06
CA MET A 27 2.17 -9.24 1.94
C MET A 27 1.21 -10.15 1.17
N ASN A 28 0.45 -9.56 0.26
CA ASN A 28 -0.55 -10.30 -0.52
C ASN A 28 -0.84 -9.59 -1.85
N GLU A 29 -1.32 -10.37 -2.81
CA GLU A 29 -1.80 -9.90 -4.10
C GLU A 29 -3.11 -10.62 -4.44
N THR A 30 -4.12 -9.87 -4.87
CA THR A 30 -5.41 -10.44 -5.25
C THR A 30 -5.96 -9.70 -6.45
N ILE A 31 -6.61 -10.44 -7.37
CA ILE A 31 -7.27 -9.87 -8.53
C ILE A 31 -8.77 -10.10 -8.38
N LYS A 32 -9.56 -9.02 -8.49
CA LYS A 32 -11.01 -9.05 -8.42
C LYS A 32 -11.60 -8.00 -9.34
N ASP A 33 -12.60 -8.37 -10.14
CA ASP A 33 -13.33 -7.46 -11.03
C ASP A 33 -12.42 -6.58 -11.92
N GLU A 34 -11.42 -7.19 -12.57
CA GLU A 34 -10.40 -6.53 -13.40
C GLU A 34 -9.47 -5.54 -12.66
N LEU A 35 -9.56 -5.47 -11.33
CA LEU A 35 -8.67 -4.70 -10.48
C LEU A 35 -7.68 -5.63 -9.77
N LYS A 36 -6.42 -5.20 -9.69
CA LYS A 36 -5.37 -5.88 -8.95
C LYS A 36 -5.09 -5.11 -7.67
N PHE A 37 -5.26 -5.77 -6.53
CA PHE A 37 -5.04 -5.25 -5.19
C PHE A 37 -3.73 -5.84 -4.67
N VAL A 38 -2.77 -4.98 -4.33
CA VAL A 38 -1.46 -5.40 -3.83
C VAL A 38 -1.24 -4.77 -2.47
N LEU A 39 -1.16 -5.61 -1.46
CA LEU A 39 -1.00 -5.21 -0.07
C LEU A 39 0.48 -5.29 0.32
N TYR A 40 1.00 -4.17 0.81
CA TYR A 40 2.34 -4.03 1.32
C TYR A 40 2.30 -3.72 2.82
N GLU A 41 3.31 -4.21 3.54
CA GLU A 41 3.62 -3.77 4.90
C GLU A 41 4.76 -2.75 4.86
N ILE A 42 4.58 -1.63 5.57
CA ILE A 42 5.59 -0.59 5.73
C ILE A 42 5.65 -0.21 7.21
N SER A 43 6.82 -0.43 7.82
CA SER A 43 7.02 -0.12 9.24
C SER A 43 5.95 -0.81 10.12
N SER A 44 5.04 -0.05 10.73
CA SER A 44 3.98 -0.56 11.61
C SER A 44 2.57 -0.53 10.99
N PHE A 45 2.44 -0.27 9.68
CA PHE A 45 1.15 -0.10 8.99
C PHE A 45 1.14 -0.80 7.63
N SER A 46 -0.01 -0.85 6.99
CA SER A 46 -0.18 -1.49 5.68
C SER A 46 -0.63 -0.50 4.62
N VAL A 47 -0.19 -0.69 3.38
CA VAL A 47 -0.60 0.09 2.22
C VAL A 47 -1.08 -0.84 1.12
N GLU A 48 -2.28 -0.61 0.63
CA GLU A 48 -2.81 -1.31 -0.54
C GLU A 48 -2.72 -0.39 -1.76
N ILE A 49 -2.10 -0.88 -2.82
CA ILE A 49 -2.13 -0.25 -4.13
C ILE A 49 -3.11 -1.02 -5.01
N VAL A 50 -4.09 -0.30 -5.55
CA VAL A 50 -5.05 -0.84 -6.51
C VAL A 50 -4.63 -0.43 -7.91
N TYR A 51 -4.44 -1.41 -8.79
CA TYR A 51 -4.16 -1.21 -10.19
C TYR A 51 -5.39 -1.52 -11.03
N ASN A 52 -5.62 -0.72 -12.07
CA ASN A 52 -6.58 -1.07 -13.12
C ASN A 52 -5.98 -2.07 -14.11
N LYS A 53 -6.81 -2.57 -15.04
CA LYS A 53 -6.41 -3.51 -16.10
C LYS A 53 -5.25 -3.06 -17.01
N ASN A 54 -4.91 -1.78 -17.02
CA ASN A 54 -3.76 -1.24 -17.77
C ASN A 54 -2.50 -1.15 -16.89
N ASN A 55 -2.50 -1.81 -15.73
CA ASN A 55 -1.45 -1.74 -14.70
C ASN A 55 -1.14 -0.32 -14.23
N ARG A 56 -2.11 0.60 -14.30
CA ARG A 56 -1.98 1.95 -13.72
C ARG A 56 -2.59 1.98 -12.33
N ILE A 57 -1.92 2.69 -11.41
CA ILE A 57 -2.44 2.92 -10.06
C ILE A 57 -3.78 3.67 -10.17
N ALA A 58 -4.84 3.03 -9.72
CA ALA A 58 -6.19 3.57 -9.64
C ALA A 58 -6.47 4.16 -8.26
N ALA A 59 -5.93 3.55 -7.19
CA ALA A 59 -6.08 4.03 -5.82
C ALA A 59 -4.93 3.56 -4.93
N MET A 60 -4.75 4.25 -3.81
CA MET A 60 -3.87 3.86 -2.73
C MET A 60 -4.61 4.01 -1.40
N ASN A 61 -4.69 2.93 -0.63
CA ASN A 61 -5.32 2.90 0.68
C ASN A 61 -4.25 2.65 1.75
N VAL A 62 -4.28 3.41 2.85
CA VAL A 62 -3.30 3.29 3.94
C VAL A 62 -4.04 2.93 5.22
N TYR A 63 -3.66 1.83 5.84
CA TYR A 63 -4.31 1.25 7.02
C TYR A 63 -3.35 1.28 8.21
N GLN A 64 -3.73 1.99 9.27
CA GLN A 64 -2.89 2.16 10.46
C GLN A 64 -2.66 0.86 11.24
N ASN A 65 -3.53 -0.14 11.09
CA ASN A 65 -3.55 -1.31 11.97
C ASN A 65 -3.28 -2.61 11.21
N LYS A 66 -2.28 -3.38 11.66
CA LYS A 66 -1.99 -4.74 11.17
C LYS A 66 -3.12 -5.72 11.48
N SER A 67 -3.96 -5.44 12.48
CA SER A 67 -4.97 -6.39 12.98
C SER A 67 -6.21 -6.54 12.09
N ALA A 68 -6.39 -5.72 11.06
CA ALA A 68 -7.47 -5.94 10.08
C ALA A 68 -7.20 -7.17 9.17
N TYR A 69 -5.95 -7.62 9.12
CA TYR A 69 -5.50 -8.75 8.29
C TYR A 69 -4.74 -9.82 9.09
N ALA A 70 -4.67 -9.68 10.42
CA ALA A 70 -4.18 -10.72 11.32
C ALA A 70 -5.32 -11.72 11.54
N ASN A 71 -5.33 -12.79 10.73
CA ASN A 71 -6.07 -14.01 11.04
C ASN A 71 -5.33 -14.82 12.10
#